data_AF-A0A6P0N636-F1
#
_entry.id   AF-A0A6P0N636-F1
#
_cell.length_a   1.000
_cell.length_b   1.000
_cell.length_c   1.000
_cell.angle_alpha   90.00
_cell.angle_beta   90.00
_cell.angle_gamma   90.00
#
_symmetry.space_group_name_H-M   'P 1'
#
loop_
_entity.id
_entity.type
_entity.pdbx_description
1 polymer ?
#
loop_
_entity_poly.entity_id
_entity_poly.type
_entity_poly.pdbx_seq_one_letter_code
_entity_poly.pdbx_strand_id
1 'polypeptide(L)'
;MLGKLSIGIVSYGESDRFIEPYSKLIEYLGARLKMIIELEPIYNERRALTLIKQSKLSIVFAPPGLAAIAIAEAQYIPVLPLEGVKKSRS
;
A
#
# COMPACT_ATOMS: atom_id res chain seq x y z
N MET A 1 -16.48 8.78 -17.06
CA MET A 1 -16.39 8.37 -15.64
C MET A 1 -14.95 8.51 -15.20
N LEU A 2 -14.69 9.08 -14.01
CA LEU A 2 -13.34 9.08 -13.44
C LEU A 2 -12.99 7.66 -12.99
N GLY A 3 -11.76 7.20 -13.26
CA GLY A 3 -11.27 5.91 -12.77
C GLY A 3 -11.09 5.93 -11.25
N LYS A 4 -11.00 4.74 -10.64
CA LYS A 4 -10.78 4.59 -9.19
C LYS A 4 -9.47 3.85 -8.91
N LEU A 5 -8.71 4.35 -7.96
CA LEU A 5 -7.45 3.76 -7.48
C LEU A 5 -7.59 3.43 -5.99
N SER A 6 -7.58 2.14 -5.65
CA SER A 6 -7.62 1.70 -4.25
C SER A 6 -6.19 1.56 -3.71
N ILE A 7 -5.92 2.22 -2.58
CA ILE A 7 -4.62 2.19 -1.90
C ILE A 7 -4.82 1.57 -0.52
N GLY A 8 -4.20 0.42 -0.29
CA GLY A 8 -4.16 -0.22 1.03
C GLY A 8 -2.94 0.22 1.81
N ILE A 9 -3.11 0.59 3.07
CA ILE A 9 -1.99 0.83 3.99
C ILE A 9 -2.09 -0.16 5.14
N VAL A 10 -1.06 -1.01 5.26
CA VAL A 10 -1.01 -2.07 6.26
C VAL A 10 -0.13 -1.62 7.42
N SER A 11 -0.71 -1.55 8.61
CA SER A 11 0.00 -1.24 9.85
C SER A 11 -0.55 -2.08 10.99
N TYR A 12 0.32 -2.69 11.79
CA TYR A 12 -0.07 -3.52 12.93
C TYR A 12 0.27 -2.78 14.22
N GLY A 13 -0.76 -2.51 15.04
CA GLY A 13 -0.56 -1.94 16.38
C GLY A 13 -0.33 -0.43 16.45
N GLU A 14 -0.40 0.30 15.33
CA GLU A 14 -0.41 1.76 15.36
C GLU A 14 -1.82 2.33 15.55
N SER A 15 -1.90 3.52 16.18
CA SER A 15 -3.13 4.31 16.25
C SER A 15 -3.64 4.68 14.86
N ASP A 16 -4.92 5.00 14.70
CA ASP A 16 -5.57 5.39 13.43
C ASP A 16 -4.88 6.54 12.65
N ARG A 17 -3.89 7.21 13.25
CA ARG A 17 -3.12 8.31 12.67
C ARG A 17 -2.05 7.89 11.66
N PHE A 18 -1.75 6.59 11.49
CA PHE A 18 -0.71 6.16 10.53
C PHE A 18 -1.05 6.49 9.07
N ILE A 19 -2.30 6.83 8.76
CA ILE A 19 -2.73 7.26 7.42
C ILE A 19 -2.43 8.74 7.13
N GLU A 20 -2.26 9.58 8.16
CA GLU A 20 -2.06 11.03 8.00
C GLU A 20 -0.89 11.39 7.08
N PRO A 21 0.28 10.71 7.15
CA PRO A 21 1.40 10.98 6.25
C PRO A 21 1.08 10.78 4.76
N TYR A 22 0.06 9.99 4.42
CA TYR A 22 -0.31 9.67 3.05
C TYR A 22 -1.26 10.68 2.41
N SER A 23 -1.84 11.60 3.20
CA SER A 23 -2.82 12.60 2.74
C SER A 23 -2.35 13.41 1.52
N LYS A 24 -1.13 13.95 1.56
CA LYS A 24 -0.54 14.72 0.45
C LYS A 24 -0.30 13.88 -0.79
N LEU A 25 0.12 12.62 -0.63
CA LEU A 25 0.33 11.70 -1.75
C LEU A 25 -1.01 11.40 -2.44
N ILE A 26 -2.06 11.16 -1.66
CA ILE A 26 -3.41 10.90 -2.14
C ILE A 26 -3.95 12.08 -2.95
N GLU A 27 -3.84 13.29 -2.39
CA GLU A 27 -4.25 14.52 -3.08
C GLU A 27 -3.51 14.69 -4.41
N TYR A 28 -2.19 14.51 -4.40
CA TYR A 28 -1.36 14.57 -5.60
C TYR A 28 -1.78 13.54 -6.65
N LEU A 29 -1.98 12.27 -6.26
CA LEU A 29 -2.37 11.20 -7.17
C LEU A 29 -3.76 11.45 -7.77
N GLY A 30 -4.73 11.88 -6.95
CA GLY A 30 -6.07 12.22 -7.43
C GLY A 30 -6.05 13.33 -8.46
N ALA A 31 -5.32 14.42 -8.19
CA ALA A 31 -5.17 15.54 -9.10
C ALA A 31 -4.43 15.15 -10.40
N ARG A 32 -3.32 14.40 -10.27
CA ARG A 32 -2.46 14.06 -11.42
C ARG A 32 -3.09 13.02 -12.33
N LEU A 33 -3.72 12.00 -11.77
CA LEU A 33 -4.30 10.88 -12.52
C LEU A 33 -5.74 11.16 -12.97
N LYS A 34 -6.39 12.20 -12.41
CA LYS A 34 -7.83 12.45 -12.57
C LYS A 34 -8.63 11.19 -12.19
N MET A 35 -8.36 10.69 -10.99
CA MET A 35 -8.97 9.48 -10.44
C MET A 35 -9.47 9.72 -9.02
N ILE A 36 -10.50 8.97 -8.63
CA ILE A 36 -10.93 8.89 -7.23
C ILE A 36 -9.94 7.98 -6.51
N ILE A 37 -9.33 8.48 -5.44
CA ILE A 37 -8.43 7.70 -4.60
C ILE A 37 -9.20 7.22 -3.38
N GLU A 38 -9.22 5.91 -3.15
CA GLU A 38 -9.79 5.32 -1.94
C GLU A 38 -8.72 4.73 -1.07
N LEU A 39 -8.68 5.16 0.18
CA LEU A 39 -7.72 4.69 1.16
C LEU A 39 -8.36 3.63 2.05
N GLU A 40 -7.72 2.46 2.12
CA GLU A 40 -8.15 1.36 2.98
C GLU A 40 -7.08 1.13 4.05
N PRO A 41 -7.32 1.53 5.32
CA PRO A 41 -6.45 1.16 6.43
C PRO A 41 -6.65 -0.32 6.80
N ILE A 42 -5.55 -1.06 6.92
CA ILE A 42 -5.56 -2.51 7.14
C ILE A 42 -4.74 -2.84 8.39
N TYR A 43 -5.46 -3.14 9.47
CA TYR A 43 -4.90 -3.37 10.80
C TYR A 43 -4.58 -4.83 11.11
N ASN A 44 -4.85 -5.73 10.17
CA ASN A 44 -4.79 -7.18 10.40
C ASN A 44 -4.13 -7.88 9.21
N GLU A 45 -3.13 -8.71 9.48
CA GLU A 45 -2.33 -9.40 8.47
C GLU A 45 -3.17 -10.36 7.61
N ARG A 46 -4.08 -11.13 8.22
CA ARG A 46 -4.97 -12.04 7.48
C ARG A 46 -5.89 -11.28 6.52
N ARG A 47 -6.40 -10.12 6.95
CA ARG A 47 -7.21 -9.25 6.09
C ARG A 47 -6.36 -8.70 4.95
N ALA A 48 -5.14 -8.25 5.22
CA ALA A 48 -4.22 -7.74 4.21
C ALA A 48 -3.93 -8.78 3.13
N LEU A 49 -3.57 -9.99 3.54
CA LEU A 49 -3.33 -11.12 2.63
C LEU A 49 -4.55 -11.43 1.77
N THR A 50 -5.74 -11.41 2.36
CA THR A 50 -7.00 -11.66 1.64
C THR A 50 -7.22 -10.61 0.55
N LEU A 51 -7.09 -9.32 0.89
CA LEU A 51 -7.29 -8.22 -0.06
C LEU A 51 -6.24 -8.21 -1.18
N ILE A 52 -4.99 -8.54 -0.85
CA ILE A 52 -3.89 -8.68 -1.81
C ILE A 52 -4.16 -9.83 -2.78
N LYS A 53 -4.49 -11.03 -2.28
CA LYS A 53 -4.75 -12.22 -3.11
C LYS A 53 -6.00 -12.09 -3.97
N GLN A 54 -6.97 -11.27 -3.55
CA GLN A 54 -8.18 -10.97 -4.32
C GLN A 54 -8.01 -9.78 -5.29
N SER A 55 -6.80 -9.22 -5.40
CA SER A 55 -6.50 -8.05 -6.25
C SER A 55 -7.47 -6.87 -6.03
N LYS A 56 -7.90 -6.66 -4.78
CA LYS A 56 -8.84 -5.57 -4.42
C LYS A 56 -8.15 -4.22 -4.29
N LEU A 57 -6.83 -4.23 -4.14
CA LEU A 57 -6.00 -3.05 -3.96
C LEU A 57 -5.19 -2.83 -5.23
N SER A 58 -5.14 -1.58 -5.70
CA SER A 58 -4.29 -1.22 -6.84
C SER A 58 -2.85 -0.95 -6.39
N ILE A 59 -2.68 -0.35 -5.21
CA ILE A 59 -1.40 -0.07 -4.57
C ILE A 59 -1.48 -0.54 -3.12
N VAL A 60 -0.41 -1.12 -2.61
CA VAL A 60 -0.29 -1.54 -1.22
C VAL A 60 1.01 -0.99 -0.62
N PHE A 61 0.88 -0.26 0.49
CA PHE A 61 1.97 0.01 1.42
C PHE A 61 1.96 -1.08 2.49
N ALA A 62 2.96 -1.95 2.47
CA ALA A 62 3.01 -3.13 3.32
C ALA A 62 4.38 -3.30 3.99
N PRO A 63 4.41 -3.94 5.19
CA PRO A 63 5.64 -4.42 5.79
C PRO A 63 6.41 -5.36 4.84
N PRO A 64 7.75 -5.46 4.96
CA PRO A 64 8.58 -6.22 4.03
C PRO A 64 8.14 -7.67 3.78
N GLY A 65 7.71 -8.39 4.83
CA GLY A 65 7.23 -9.77 4.69
C GLY A 65 5.96 -9.87 3.84
N LEU A 66 5.02 -8.95 4.03
CA LEU A 66 3.78 -8.93 3.26
C LEU A 66 4.01 -8.43 1.82
N ALA A 67 4.93 -7.48 1.63
CA ALA A 67 5.36 -7.05 0.29
C ALA A 67 6.00 -8.20 -0.50
N ALA A 68 6.85 -9.01 0.14
CA ALA A 68 7.43 -10.20 -0.49
C ALA A 68 6.36 -11.19 -0.97
N ILE A 69 5.33 -11.43 -0.14
CA ILE A 69 4.19 -12.28 -0.52
C ILE A 69 3.40 -11.66 -1.69
N ALA A 70 3.12 -10.35 -1.66
CA ALA A 70 2.39 -9.69 -2.74
C ALA A 70 3.10 -9.80 -4.09
N ILE A 71 4.43 -9.68 -4.10
CA ILE A 71 5.27 -9.83 -5.28
C ILE A 71 5.31 -11.28 -5.75
N ALA A 72 5.54 -12.22 -4.85
CA ALA A 72 5.72 -13.63 -5.18
C ALA A 72 4.41 -14.35 -5.56
N GLU A 73 3.30 -14.00 -4.92
CA GLU A 73 2.04 -14.77 -4.98
C GLU A 73 0.86 -14.01 -5.57
N ALA A 74 0.93 -12.67 -5.70
CA ALA A 74 -0.23 -11.85 -6.09
C ALA A 74 0.06 -10.90 -7.26
N GLN A 75 1.16 -11.11 -7.99
CA GLN A 75 1.52 -10.35 -9.20
C GLN A 75 1.69 -8.84 -8.99
N TYR A 76 1.96 -8.39 -7.77
CA TYR A 76 2.28 -6.98 -7.53
C TYR A 76 3.67 -6.67 -8.05
N ILE A 77 3.79 -5.53 -8.72
CA ILE A 77 5.07 -5.00 -9.17
C ILE A 77 5.56 -3.99 -8.13
N PRO A 78 6.79 -4.13 -7.59
CA PRO A 78 7.33 -3.15 -6.67
C PRO A 78 7.56 -1.82 -7.38
N VAL A 79 6.86 -0.77 -6.94
CA VAL A 79 6.95 0.58 -7.51
C VAL A 79 7.83 1.54 -6.69
N LEU A 80 8.01 1.25 -5.41
CA LEU A 80 8.87 1.99 -4.50
C LEU A 80 9.87 1.02 -3.86
N PRO A 81 11.17 1.35 -3.81
CA PRO A 81 12.12 0.54 -3.08
C PRO A 81 11.78 0.59 -1.58
N LEU A 82 11.86 -0.56 -0.90
CA LEU A 82 11.84 -0.60 0.55
C LEU A 82 13.07 0.18 1.04
N GLU A 83 12.89 1.38 1.58
CA GLU A 83 13.98 2.06 2.28
C GLU A 83 14.48 1.14 3.41
N GLY A 84 15.77 0.80 3.38
CA GLY A 84 16.40 -0.09 4.36
C GLY A 84 17.21 -1.25 3.77
N VAL A 85 17.07 -1.60 2.49
CA VAL A 85 17.90 -2.65 1.85
C VAL A 85 19.37 -2.22 1.67
N LYS A 86 19.71 -0.94 1.94
CA LYS A 86 21.08 -0.41 2.01
C LYS A 86 21.48 0.09 3.42
N LYS A 87 21.27 -0.72 4.46
CA LYS A 87 22.01 -0.60 5.74
C LYS A 87 22.81 -1.86 6.09
N SER A 88 23.42 -2.47 5.08
CA SER A 88 24.52 -3.42 5.26
C SER A 88 25.64 -3.08 4.27
N ARG A 89 26.85 -2.86 4.81
CA ARG A 89 28.06 -2.21 4.27
C ARG A 89 28.01 -0.68 4.42
N SER A 90 28.73 -0.06 5.35
CA SER A 90 30.00 -0.39 6.03
C SER A 90 29.96 -0.10 7.52
#